data_AF-A0A1R1S1G7-F1
#
_entry.id   AF-A0A1R1S1G7-F1
#
_cell.length_a   1.000
_cell.length_b   1.000
_cell.length_c   1.000
_cell.angle_alpha   90.00
_cell.angle_beta   90.00
_cell.angle_gamma   90.00
#
_symmetry.space_group_name_H-M   'P 1'
#
loop_
_entity.id
_entity.type
_entity.pdbx_description
1 polymer ?
#
loop_
_entity_poly.entity_id
_entity_poly.type
_entity_poly.pdbx_seq_one_letter_code
_entity_poly.pdbx_strand_id
1 'polypeptide(L)'
;MHHFQTICRQFGQILNGEPHVENGVCSVSIKRHLNVRIQGRQSRGVGMEEIMFEALDQNGIALNMAEIAILQEEIPLFTKRLVDQGLIISALHNHWIFTEPNLLYIHFQSVESPLTFARKTAAALSVLR
;
A
#
# COMPACT_ATOMS: atom_id res chain seq x y z
N MET A 1 -11.39 -20.08 -8.71
CA MET A 1 -10.54 -20.14 -7.48
C MET A 1 -9.04 -20.23 -7.78
N HIS A 2 -8.54 -21.21 -8.53
CA HIS A 2 -7.10 -21.36 -8.79
C HIS A 2 -6.42 -20.16 -9.47
N HIS A 3 -7.12 -19.47 -10.38
CA HIS A 3 -6.59 -18.29 -11.06
C HIS A 3 -6.36 -17.11 -10.09
N PHE A 4 -7.36 -16.77 -9.29
CA PHE A 4 -7.28 -15.73 -8.25
C PHE A 4 -6.12 -15.98 -7.27
N GLN A 5 -6.02 -17.21 -6.76
CA GLN A 5 -4.93 -17.60 -5.85
C GLN A 5 -3.54 -17.49 -6.50
N THR A 6 -3.45 -17.79 -7.80
CA THR A 6 -2.18 -17.67 -8.54
C THR A 6 -1.78 -16.21 -8.70
N ILE A 7 -2.71 -15.34 -9.09
CA ILE A 7 -2.49 -13.89 -9.15
C ILE A 7 -2.10 -13.37 -7.76
N CYS A 8 -2.81 -13.77 -6.71
CA CYS A 8 -2.53 -13.33 -5.35
C CYS A 8 -1.12 -13.72 -4.88
N ARG A 9 -0.65 -14.94 -5.20
CA ARG A 9 0.74 -15.33 -4.93
C ARG A 9 1.76 -14.45 -5.67
N GLN A 10 1.53 -14.19 -6.95
CA GLN A 10 2.41 -13.33 -7.75
C GLN A 10 2.38 -11.87 -7.28
N PHE A 11 1.22 -11.40 -6.82
CA PHE A 11 1.02 -10.09 -6.22
C PHE A 11 1.90 -9.91 -4.97
N GLY A 12 1.86 -10.89 -4.04
CA GLY A 12 2.76 -10.93 -2.88
C GLY A 12 4.24 -10.96 -3.25
N GLN A 13 4.61 -11.78 -4.25
CA GLN A 13 6.00 -11.85 -4.73
C GLN A 13 6.51 -10.50 -5.27
N ILE A 14 5.71 -9.76 -6.04
CA ILE A 14 6.09 -8.45 -6.58
C ILE A 14 6.28 -7.42 -5.45
N LEU A 15 5.43 -7.49 -4.42
CA LEU A 15 5.43 -6.58 -3.29
C LEU A 15 6.40 -7.01 -2.17
N ASN A 16 7.10 -8.13 -2.34
CA ASN A 16 7.98 -8.73 -1.33
C ASN A 16 7.29 -8.91 0.03
N GLY A 17 6.05 -9.40 0.01
CA GLY A 17 5.24 -9.63 1.20
C GLY A 17 4.41 -10.91 1.10
N GLU A 18 3.98 -11.41 2.26
CA GLU A 18 3.14 -12.61 2.33
C GLU A 18 1.69 -12.25 1.96
N PRO A 19 1.12 -12.85 0.89
CA PRO A 19 -0.24 -12.58 0.50
C PRO A 19 -1.26 -13.38 1.32
N HIS A 20 -2.35 -12.74 1.70
CA HIS A 20 -3.49 -13.34 2.37
C HIS A 20 -4.74 -13.26 1.48
N VAL A 21 -5.56 -14.31 1.49
CA VAL A 21 -6.85 -14.32 0.77
C VAL A 21 -7.97 -14.56 1.76
N GLU A 22 -8.88 -13.61 1.85
CA GLU A 22 -10.08 -13.69 2.68
C GLU A 22 -11.27 -13.07 1.93
N ASN A 23 -12.41 -13.78 1.90
CA ASN A 23 -13.67 -13.28 1.31
C ASN A 23 -13.57 -12.69 -0.11
N GLY A 24 -12.66 -13.21 -0.95
CA GLY A 24 -12.49 -12.73 -2.33
C GLY A 24 -11.59 -11.50 -2.46
N VAL A 25 -10.95 -11.08 -1.37
CA VAL A 25 -9.91 -10.04 -1.33
C VAL A 25 -8.56 -10.72 -1.21
N CYS A 26 -7.57 -10.25 -1.97
CA CYS A 26 -6.17 -10.57 -1.77
C CYS A 26 -5.48 -9.35 -1.17
N SER A 27 -4.85 -9.49 -0.02
CA SER A 27 -4.09 -8.42 0.63
C SER A 27 -2.64 -8.84 0.87
N VAL A 28 -1.75 -7.86 0.88
CA VAL A 28 -0.35 -8.00 1.29
C VAL A 28 -0.10 -6.93 2.33
N SER A 29 0.34 -7.36 3.51
CA SER A 29 0.73 -6.44 4.59
C SER A 29 2.24 -6.28 4.62
N ILE A 30 2.72 -5.05 4.50
CA ILE A 30 4.15 -4.72 4.59
C ILE A 30 4.37 -3.93 5.89
N LYS A 31 5.36 -4.34 6.69
CA LYS A 31 5.70 -3.61 7.90
C LYS A 31 6.84 -2.64 7.61
N ARG A 32 6.60 -1.34 7.74
CA ARG A 32 7.65 -0.32 7.78
C ARG A 32 8.23 -0.20 9.18
N HIS A 33 9.57 -0.20 9.27
CA HIS A 33 10.29 -0.03 10.52
C HIS A 33 10.53 1.45 10.82
N LEU A 34 9.49 2.15 11.29
CA LEU A 34 9.57 3.56 11.64
C LEU A 34 9.74 3.77 13.15
N ASN A 35 10.68 4.61 13.54
CA ASN A 35 10.88 5.03 14.93
C ASN A 35 9.92 6.16 15.29
N VAL A 36 8.65 5.83 15.53
CA VAL A 36 7.59 6.81 15.82
C VAL A 36 7.20 6.79 17.30
N ARG A 37 7.11 7.97 17.91
CA ARG A 37 6.50 8.19 19.23
C ARG A 37 5.10 8.76 19.05
N ILE A 38 4.17 8.39 19.93
CA ILE A 38 2.83 8.99 20.03
C ILE A 38 2.68 9.49 21.46
N GLN A 39 2.37 10.78 21.63
CA GLN A 39 2.31 11.42 22.96
C GLN A 39 3.57 11.13 23.81
N GLY A 40 4.73 11.14 23.14
CA GLY A 40 6.03 10.91 23.76
C GLY A 40 6.37 9.45 24.10
N ARG A 41 5.51 8.46 23.81
CA ARG A 41 5.78 7.03 24.02
C ARG A 41 6.12 6.33 22.71
N GLN A 42 7.14 5.46 22.72
CA GLN A 42 7.52 4.68 21.54
C GLN A 42 6.37 3.77 21.10
N SER A 43 6.00 3.82 19.83
CA SER A 43 5.04 2.90 19.23
C SER A 43 5.75 1.79 18.44
N ARG A 44 5.13 0.61 18.42
CA ARG A 44 5.51 -0.55 17.58
C ARG A 44 4.37 -1.05 16.70
N GLY A 45 3.18 -0.46 16.83
CA GLY A 45 1.95 -0.87 16.16
C GLY A 45 1.59 -0.02 14.94
N VAL A 46 2.36 1.03 14.65
CA VAL A 46 2.15 1.90 13.48
C VAL A 46 3.10 1.52 12.33
N GLY A 47 2.80 1.97 11.12
CA GLY A 47 3.58 1.64 9.92
C GLY A 47 3.27 0.27 9.33
N MET A 48 2.02 -0.17 9.43
CA MET A 48 1.53 -1.33 8.69
C MET A 48 0.90 -0.82 7.40
N GLU A 49 1.43 -1.28 6.28
CA GLU A 49 0.92 -0.96 4.96
C GLU A 49 0.02 -2.07 4.49
N GLU A 50 -1.10 -1.70 3.88
CA GLU A 50 -2.03 -2.67 3.33
C GLU A 50 -2.22 -2.38 1.84
N ILE A 51 -1.88 -3.38 1.01
CA ILE A 51 -1.99 -3.29 -0.44
C ILE A 51 -2.87 -4.46 -0.87
N MET A 52 -3.96 -4.18 -1.57
CA MET A 52 -4.98 -5.18 -1.84
C MET A 52 -5.59 -5.06 -3.22
N PHE A 53 -6.17 -6.17 -3.69
CA PHE A 53 -7.07 -6.17 -4.82
C PHE A 53 -8.30 -7.05 -4.55
N GLU A 54 -9.41 -6.68 -5.17
CA GLU A 54 -10.68 -7.39 -5.09
C GLU A 54 -11.49 -7.21 -6.40
N ALA A 55 -12.66 -7.85 -6.47
CA ALA A 55 -13.55 -7.76 -7.63
C ALA A 55 -12.86 -8.08 -8.98
N LEU A 56 -12.00 -9.11 -9.00
CA LEU A 56 -11.30 -9.57 -10.20
C LEU A 56 -12.29 -10.13 -11.22
N ASP A 57 -12.35 -9.52 -12.40
CA ASP A 57 -13.23 -9.92 -13.49
C ASP A 57 -12.59 -10.98 -14.42
N GLN A 58 -13.36 -11.42 -15.42
CA GLN A 58 -12.93 -12.40 -16.42
C GLN A 58 -11.83 -11.89 -17.38
N ASN A 59 -11.62 -10.58 -17.46
CA ASN A 59 -10.56 -9.96 -18.26
C ASN A 59 -9.27 -9.77 -17.46
N GLY A 60 -9.24 -10.16 -16.18
CA GLY A 60 -8.09 -9.99 -15.30
C GLY A 60 -7.95 -8.56 -14.77
N ILE A 61 -9.03 -7.78 -14.78
CA ILE A 61 -9.09 -6.42 -14.23
C ILE A 61 -9.73 -6.48 -12.84
N ALA A 62 -9.16 -5.74 -11.90
CA ALA A 62 -9.61 -5.69 -10.51
C ALA A 62 -9.71 -4.26 -10.00
N LEU A 63 -10.45 -4.07 -8.91
CA LEU A 63 -10.28 -2.90 -8.06
C LEU A 63 -9.03 -3.11 -7.21
N ASN A 64 -8.09 -2.16 -7.27
CA ASN A 64 -6.86 -2.19 -6.51
C ASN A 64 -6.78 -0.99 -5.59
N MET A 65 -6.37 -1.20 -4.35
CA MET A 65 -6.28 -0.17 -3.32
C MET A 65 -5.02 -0.36 -2.48
N ALA A 66 -4.47 0.72 -1.98
CA ALA A 66 -3.36 0.68 -1.05
C ALA A 66 -3.49 1.80 -0.01
N GLU A 67 -3.04 1.50 1.19
CA GLU A 67 -2.79 2.43 2.29
C GLU A 67 -1.32 2.34 2.67
N ILE A 68 -0.62 3.47 2.63
CA ILE A 68 0.79 3.56 3.01
C ILE A 68 0.99 4.64 4.09
N ALA A 69 1.56 4.27 5.24
CA ALA A 69 2.10 5.15 6.25
C ALA A 69 3.31 5.86 5.68
N ILE A 70 3.27 7.18 5.74
CA ILE A 70 4.22 8.06 5.09
C ILE A 70 4.68 9.13 6.06
N LEU A 71 5.98 9.37 6.08
CA LEU A 71 6.53 10.48 6.85
C LEU A 71 6.29 11.78 6.09
N GLN A 72 6.07 12.87 6.81
CA GLN A 72 5.74 14.16 6.18
C GLN A 72 6.77 14.58 5.10
N GLU A 73 8.05 14.29 5.31
CA GLU A 73 9.14 14.60 4.37
C GLU A 73 9.14 13.75 3.09
N GLU A 74 8.49 12.57 3.10
CA GLU A 74 8.43 11.65 1.95
C GLU A 74 7.30 12.03 0.97
N ILE A 75 6.31 12.79 1.43
CA ILE A 75 5.08 13.11 0.69
C ILE A 75 5.35 13.65 -0.72
N PRO A 76 6.20 14.69 -0.92
CA PRO A 76 6.35 15.28 -2.25
C PRO A 76 6.88 14.30 -3.29
N LEU A 77 7.86 13.47 -2.92
CA LEU A 77 8.47 12.51 -3.84
C LEU A 77 7.56 11.31 -4.09
N PHE A 78 6.92 10.78 -3.04
CA PHE A 78 6.03 9.63 -3.16
C PHE A 78 4.77 9.96 -3.98
N THR A 79 4.11 11.09 -3.70
CA THR A 79 2.94 11.55 -4.45
C THR A 79 3.26 11.79 -5.93
N LYS A 80 4.40 12.42 -6.22
CA LYS A 80 4.89 12.56 -7.59
C LYS A 80 5.04 11.19 -8.25
N ARG A 81 5.65 10.23 -7.56
CA ARG A 81 5.89 8.89 -8.11
C ARG A 81 4.59 8.14 -8.38
N LEU A 82 3.58 8.25 -7.51
CA LEU A 82 2.25 7.68 -7.73
C LEU A 82 1.59 8.26 -8.99
N VAL A 83 1.61 9.60 -9.15
CA VAL A 83 1.04 10.28 -10.32
C VAL A 83 1.79 9.89 -11.59
N ASP A 84 3.12 9.82 -11.56
CA ASP A 84 3.94 9.39 -12.71
C ASP A 84 3.64 7.93 -13.12
N GLN A 85 3.13 7.08 -12.21
CA GLN A 85 2.65 5.72 -12.50
C GLN A 85 1.17 5.65 -12.94
N GLY A 86 0.47 6.79 -12.96
CA GLY A 86 -0.96 6.86 -13.28
C GLY A 86 -1.88 6.33 -12.18
N LEU A 87 -1.42 6.32 -10.92
CA LEU A 87 -2.23 5.91 -9.76
C LEU A 87 -3.00 7.11 -9.21
N ILE A 88 -4.27 6.90 -8.85
CA ILE A 88 -5.14 7.95 -8.32
C ILE A 88 -4.95 8.01 -6.80
N ILE A 89 -4.48 9.14 -6.29
CA ILE A 89 -4.43 9.40 -4.84
C ILE A 89 -5.85 9.74 -4.36
N SER A 90 -6.38 8.95 -3.44
CA SER A 90 -7.74 9.10 -2.92
C SER A 90 -7.80 9.86 -1.59
N ALA A 91 -6.76 9.77 -0.75
CA ALA A 91 -6.69 10.50 0.50
C ALA A 91 -5.25 10.70 1.01
N LEU A 92 -5.04 11.74 1.81
CA LEU A 92 -3.84 11.97 2.63
C LEU A 92 -4.30 12.53 3.98
N HIS A 93 -4.09 11.79 5.06
CA HIS A 93 -4.52 12.17 6.40
C HIS A 93 -3.65 11.53 7.49
N ASN A 94 -4.02 11.67 8.75
CA ASN A 94 -3.34 11.05 9.88
C ASN A 94 -4.29 10.12 10.66
N HIS A 95 -3.77 9.05 11.24
CA HIS A 95 -4.49 8.18 12.17
C HIS A 95 -4.31 8.61 13.62
N TRP A 96 -3.14 9.17 13.93
CA TRP A 96 -2.79 9.70 15.26
C TRP A 96 -2.34 11.14 15.15
N ILE A 97 -2.58 11.89 16.22
CA ILE A 97 -2.01 13.22 16.45
C ILE A 97 -0.84 13.09 17.44
N PHE A 98 0.02 14.11 17.49
CA PHE A 98 1.22 14.12 18.33
C PHE A 98 2.18 12.96 18.04
N THR A 99 2.33 12.64 16.75
CA THR A 99 3.34 11.71 16.25
C THR A 99 4.68 12.43 16.12
N GLU A 100 5.76 11.78 16.53
CA GLU A 100 7.13 12.28 16.34
C GLU A 100 8.01 11.13 15.80
N PRO A 101 8.51 11.21 14.55
CA PRO A 101 8.20 12.23 13.53
C PRO A 101 6.73 12.22 13.10
N ASN A 102 6.29 13.28 12.40
CA ASN A 102 4.94 13.38 11.86
C ASN A 102 4.68 12.23 10.87
N LEU A 103 3.78 11.34 11.27
CA LEU A 103 3.34 10.18 10.50
C LEU A 103 1.93 10.44 9.94
N LEU A 104 1.82 10.31 8.62
CA LEU A 104 0.58 10.40 7.86
C LEU A 104 0.31 9.07 7.14
N TYR A 105 -0.83 9.00 6.46
CA TYR A 105 -1.35 7.86 5.73
C TYR A 105 -1.85 8.36 4.38
N ILE A 106 -1.38 7.73 3.30
CA ILE A 106 -1.80 8.04 1.94
C ILE A 106 -2.51 6.83 1.34
N HIS A 107 -3.68 7.10 0.76
CA HIS A 107 -4.47 6.12 0.06
C HIS A 107 -4.40 6.36 -1.44
N PHE A 108 -4.29 5.29 -2.21
CA PHE A 108 -4.35 5.36 -3.67
C PHE A 108 -4.96 4.11 -4.27
N GLN A 109 -5.49 4.24 -5.49
CA GLN A 109 -6.29 3.20 -6.13
C GLN A 109 -6.14 3.23 -7.65
N SER A 110 -6.55 2.12 -8.27
CA SER A 110 -6.69 1.99 -9.72
C SER A 110 -7.60 0.82 -10.09
N VAL A 111 -8.14 0.85 -11.32
CA VAL A 111 -8.85 -0.29 -11.91
C VAL A 111 -8.01 -0.81 -13.06
N GLU A 112 -7.25 -1.87 -12.80
CA GLU A 112 -6.33 -2.50 -13.75
C GLU A 112 -5.95 -3.91 -13.29
N SER A 113 -5.05 -4.58 -14.02
CA SER A 113 -4.51 -5.87 -13.59
C SER A 113 -3.79 -5.76 -12.24
N PRO A 114 -4.08 -6.66 -11.26
CA PRO A 114 -3.40 -6.66 -9.97
C PRO A 114 -1.89 -6.69 -10.06
N LEU A 115 -1.33 -7.41 -11.04
CA LEU A 115 0.12 -7.51 -11.19
C LEU A 115 0.73 -6.22 -11.74
N THR A 116 0.00 -5.48 -12.57
CA THR A 116 0.41 -4.14 -13.02
C THR A 116 0.38 -3.17 -11.84
N PHE A 117 -0.71 -3.16 -11.07
CA PHE A 117 -0.82 -2.35 -9.86
C PHE A 117 0.32 -2.65 -8.88
N ALA A 118 0.58 -3.93 -8.58
CA ALA A 118 1.67 -4.33 -7.69
C ALA A 118 3.04 -3.78 -8.12
N ARG A 119 3.36 -3.81 -9.43
CA ARG A 119 4.62 -3.28 -9.95
C ARG A 119 4.71 -1.76 -9.83
N LYS A 120 3.62 -1.05 -10.13
CA LYS A 120 3.54 0.41 -9.98
C LYS A 120 3.69 0.80 -8.51
N THR A 121 3.01 0.09 -7.63
CA THR A 121 3.11 0.25 -6.17
C THR A 121 4.54 0.00 -5.69
N ALA A 122 5.18 -1.11 -6.08
CA ALA A 122 6.58 -1.38 -5.75
C ALA A 122 7.54 -0.26 -6.24
N ALA A 123 7.31 0.26 -7.46
CA ALA A 123 8.08 1.38 -8.00
C ALA A 123 7.83 2.72 -7.31
N ALA A 124 6.71 2.87 -6.61
CA ALA A 124 6.44 4.01 -5.73
C ALA A 124 7.07 3.80 -4.34
N LEU A 125 6.95 2.61 -3.76
CA LEU A 125 7.55 2.28 -2.48
C LEU A 125 9.07 2.42 -2.49
N SER A 126 9.72 2.24 -3.65
CA SER A 126 11.18 2.38 -3.77
C SER A 126 11.73 3.79 -3.52
N VAL A 127 10.88 4.82 -3.43
CA VAL A 127 11.32 6.19 -3.09
C VAL A 127 11.18 6.51 -1.60
N LEU A 128 10.60 5.59 -0.82
CA LEU A 128 10.50 5.70 0.63
C LEU A 128 11.81 5.23 1.26
N ARG A 129 12.15 5.79 2.43
CA ARG A 129 13.34 5.41 3.19
C ARG A 129 13.10 4.22 4.13
#